data_AF-P58149-F1
#
_entry.id   AF-P58149-F1
#
_cell.length_a   1.000
_cell.length_b   1.000
_cell.length_c   1.000
_cell.angle_alpha   90.00
_cell.angle_beta   90.00
_cell.angle_gamma   90.00
#
_symmetry.space_group_name_H-M   'P 1'
#
loop_
_entity.id
_entity.type
_entity.pdbx_description
1 polymer ?
#
loop_
_entity_poly.entity_id
_entity_poly.type
_entity_poly.pdbx_seq_one_letter_code
_entity_poly.pdbx_strand_id
1 'polypeptide(L)'
;MYIYRKPYEQNYWNNFILLSLYVNNKRVGVNKNITKLEYILLDIFLHGPLHTEFINYLEITNYINNRTYLYEKMLKEKSVNAINIILPPVMHTASFEYNYEIIEDLDSNKILNIYILNNKCYYCRKLKDDSYWEKFPFNEIPIFVNDKKVGLRLKTDKLKTTKNLTKVEYYLLDIFWFGPLKIEASEHYEKIMRQIKDRNKKYMCLYYEKIINGINIIFNISNNIEYKKFLNNDYSIKEMINVEHILTIYVLT
;
A
#
# COMPACT_ATOMS: atom_id res chain seq x y z
N MET A 1 5.18 11.69 -14.12
CA MET A 1 5.93 12.41 -13.06
C MET A 1 5.06 12.43 -11.83
N TYR A 2 5.61 12.14 -10.65
CA TYR A 2 4.88 12.18 -9.38
C TYR A 2 5.32 13.39 -8.57
N ILE A 3 4.39 13.99 -7.83
CA ILE A 3 4.66 15.04 -6.85
C ILE A 3 4.54 14.42 -5.46
N TYR A 4 5.51 14.75 -4.60
CA TYR A 4 5.58 14.30 -3.22
C TYR A 4 5.56 15.50 -2.28
N ARG A 5 4.72 15.45 -1.25
CA ARG A 5 4.68 16.42 -0.15
C ARG A 5 4.87 15.68 1.17
N LYS A 6 5.52 16.33 2.13
CA LYS A 6 5.53 15.86 3.53
C LYS A 6 4.35 16.48 4.27
N PRO A 7 3.67 15.72 5.15
CA PRO A 7 2.63 16.29 5.98
C PRO A 7 3.22 17.39 6.86
N TYR A 8 2.44 18.44 7.13
CA TYR A 8 2.86 19.49 8.05
C TYR A 8 3.09 18.92 9.45
N GLU A 9 4.14 19.39 10.10
CA GLU A 9 4.45 19.01 11.47
C GLU A 9 3.42 19.55 12.46
N GLN A 10 3.32 18.96 13.65
CA GLN A 10 2.33 19.36 14.66
C GLN A 10 2.38 20.87 14.99
N ASN A 11 3.58 21.47 15.00
CA ASN A 11 3.76 22.90 15.30
C ASN A 11 3.11 23.83 14.26
N TYR A 12 2.94 23.40 13.01
CA TYR A 12 2.23 24.16 11.97
C TYR A 12 0.79 24.45 12.40
N TRP A 13 0.15 23.46 13.03
CA TRP A 13 -1.25 23.54 13.45
C TRP A 13 -1.50 24.51 14.60
N ASN A 14 -0.46 24.97 15.29
CA ASN A 14 -0.58 26.02 16.31
C ASN A 14 -1.02 27.36 15.70
N ASN A 15 -0.81 27.57 14.40
CA ASN A 15 -1.31 28.75 13.70
C ASN A 15 -2.84 28.78 13.60
N PHE A 16 -3.51 27.63 13.78
CA PHE A 16 -4.96 27.51 13.73
C PHE A 16 -5.62 27.76 15.10
N ILE A 17 -4.87 28.11 16.16
CA ILE A 17 -5.44 28.38 17.50
C ILE A 17 -6.51 29.50 17.46
N LEU A 18 -6.32 30.49 16.58
CA LEU A 18 -7.24 31.61 16.38
C LEU A 18 -8.51 31.24 15.60
N LEU A 19 -8.49 30.10 14.91
CA LEU A 19 -9.65 29.55 14.20
C LEU A 19 -10.33 28.51 15.08
N SER A 20 -11.67 28.54 15.14
CA SER A 20 -12.46 27.53 15.85
C SER A 20 -12.52 26.22 15.05
N LEU A 21 -11.37 25.59 14.81
CA LEU A 21 -11.21 24.35 14.05
C LEU A 21 -11.00 23.15 14.98
N TYR A 22 -11.73 22.08 14.72
CA TYR A 22 -11.71 20.84 15.48
C TYR A 22 -11.51 19.64 14.56
N VAL A 23 -10.85 18.60 15.08
CA VAL A 23 -10.78 17.27 14.47
C VAL A 23 -11.26 16.24 15.48
N ASN A 24 -12.28 15.45 15.15
CA ASN A 24 -12.91 14.50 16.06
C ASN A 24 -13.28 15.13 17.43
N ASN A 25 -13.89 16.32 17.41
CA ASN A 25 -14.24 17.11 18.60
C ASN A 25 -13.04 17.61 19.43
N LYS A 26 -11.81 17.49 18.93
CA LYS A 26 -10.60 17.98 19.60
C LYS A 26 -10.12 19.26 18.92
N ARG A 27 -9.93 20.33 19.69
CA ARG A 27 -9.50 21.63 19.15
C ARG A 27 -8.08 21.57 18.56
N VAL A 28 -7.96 21.93 17.28
CA VAL A 28 -6.69 21.97 16.55
C VAL A 28 -5.77 23.06 17.12
N GLY A 29 -4.48 22.77 17.22
CA GLY A 29 -3.46 23.69 17.77
C GLY A 29 -3.46 23.85 19.29
N VAL A 30 -4.44 23.29 20.01
CA VAL A 30 -4.55 23.40 21.48
C VAL A 30 -4.52 22.03 22.16
N ASN A 31 -5.31 21.08 21.67
CA ASN A 31 -5.48 19.80 22.34
C ASN A 31 -4.30 18.86 22.04
N LYS A 32 -3.58 18.43 23.09
CA LYS A 32 -2.43 17.51 22.99
C LYS A 32 -2.83 16.07 22.67
N ASN A 33 -4.12 15.73 22.71
CA ASN A 33 -4.64 14.38 22.47
C ASN A 33 -5.04 14.13 21.01
N ILE A 34 -4.78 15.07 20.10
CA ILE A 34 -4.87 14.82 18.66
C ILE A 34 -3.68 13.93 18.27
N THR A 35 -3.98 12.76 17.74
CA THR A 35 -2.98 11.78 17.35
C THR A 35 -2.23 12.23 16.10
N LYS A 36 -1.02 11.70 15.89
CA LYS A 36 -0.24 11.95 14.67
C LYS A 36 -1.04 11.58 13.40
N LEU A 37 -1.81 10.50 13.44
CA LEU A 37 -2.64 10.08 12.30
C LEU A 37 -3.75 11.10 12.02
N GLU A 38 -4.46 11.59 13.05
CA GLU A 38 -5.49 12.62 12.89
C GLU A 38 -4.91 13.89 12.25
N TYR A 39 -3.71 14.32 12.63
CA TYR A 39 -3.04 15.44 11.98
C TYR A 39 -2.68 15.16 10.52
N ILE A 40 -2.21 13.96 10.18
CA ILE A 40 -1.88 13.61 8.79
C ILE A 40 -3.14 13.56 7.93
N LEU A 41 -4.24 13.02 8.45
CA LEU A 41 -5.51 12.99 7.73
C LEU A 41 -6.09 14.39 7.58
N LEU A 42 -6.05 15.21 8.64
CA LEU A 42 -6.43 16.62 8.57
C LEU A 42 -5.59 17.38 7.53
N ASP A 43 -4.29 17.12 7.49
CA ASP A 43 -3.35 17.68 6.52
C ASP A 43 -3.71 17.29 5.08
N ILE A 44 -3.96 16.00 4.82
CA ILE A 44 -4.40 15.52 3.51
C ILE A 44 -5.74 16.15 3.12
N PHE A 45 -6.65 16.31 4.09
CA PHE A 45 -7.94 16.94 3.83
C PHE A 45 -7.80 18.43 3.50
N LEU A 46 -7.00 19.20 4.22
CA LEU A 46 -6.93 20.66 3.98
C LEU A 46 -5.92 21.06 2.90
N HIS A 47 -4.93 20.22 2.63
CA HIS A 47 -3.79 20.55 1.77
C HIS A 47 -3.50 19.51 0.67
N GLY A 48 -4.29 18.44 0.60
CA GLY A 48 -4.23 17.46 -0.46
C GLY A 48 -3.20 16.35 -0.28
N PRO A 49 -3.18 15.42 -1.26
CA PRO A 49 -2.48 14.15 -1.12
C PRO A 49 -0.98 14.36 -0.93
N LEU A 50 -0.37 13.45 -0.16
CA LEU A 50 1.08 13.43 0.04
C LEU A 50 1.79 12.90 -1.20
N HIS A 51 1.08 12.12 -2.02
CA HIS A 51 1.60 11.56 -3.24
C HIS A 51 0.54 11.61 -4.35
N THR A 52 0.84 12.24 -5.49
CA THR A 52 -0.09 12.22 -6.64
C THR A 52 0.63 12.35 -7.98
N GLU A 53 -0.03 11.88 -9.03
CA GLU A 53 0.44 12.07 -10.40
C GLU A 53 0.30 13.54 -10.79
N PHE A 54 1.33 14.07 -11.45
CA PHE A 54 1.36 15.47 -11.90
C PHE A 54 0.12 15.87 -12.72
N ILE A 55 -0.39 14.95 -13.55
CA ILE A 55 -1.57 15.17 -14.39
C ILE A 55 -2.81 15.48 -13.52
N ASN A 56 -2.98 14.76 -12.40
CA ASN A 56 -4.13 14.94 -11.51
C ASN A 56 -3.91 16.05 -10.48
N TYR A 57 -2.65 16.46 -10.25
CA TYR A 57 -2.27 17.40 -9.20
C TYR A 57 -2.99 18.74 -9.31
N LEU A 58 -3.08 19.31 -10.52
CA LEU A 58 -3.69 20.63 -10.71
C LEU A 58 -5.18 20.63 -10.39
N GLU A 59 -5.91 19.62 -10.85
CA GLU A 59 -7.35 19.47 -10.59
C GLU A 59 -7.63 19.25 -9.10
N ILE A 60 -6.90 18.31 -8.48
CA ILE A 60 -7.03 18.01 -7.05
C ILE A 60 -6.70 19.25 -6.21
N THR A 61 -5.59 19.93 -6.53
CA THR A 61 -5.15 21.11 -5.77
C THR A 61 -6.16 22.25 -5.87
N ASN A 62 -6.73 22.50 -7.05
CA ASN A 62 -7.77 23.53 -7.21
C ASN A 62 -9.01 23.21 -6.37
N TYR A 63 -9.50 21.97 -6.41
CA TYR A 63 -10.64 21.55 -5.61
C TYR A 63 -10.38 21.74 -4.10
N ILE A 64 -9.20 21.33 -3.63
CA ILE A 64 -8.83 21.40 -2.22
C ILE A 64 -8.62 22.84 -1.76
N ASN A 65 -7.93 23.66 -2.56
CA ASN A 65 -7.73 25.08 -2.25
C ASN A 65 -9.07 25.82 -2.15
N ASN A 66 -10.01 25.53 -3.06
CA ASN A 66 -11.34 26.12 -3.03
C ASN A 66 -12.10 25.74 -1.75
N ARG A 67 -12.08 24.47 -1.37
CA ARG A 67 -12.70 23.99 -0.13
C ARG A 67 -12.08 24.64 1.12
N THR A 68 -10.75 24.60 1.23
CA THR A 68 -10.05 25.16 2.38
C THR A 68 -10.28 26.67 2.49
N TYR A 69 -10.26 27.40 1.37
CA TYR A 69 -10.61 28.81 1.32
C TYR A 69 -12.05 29.08 1.79
N LEU A 70 -13.02 28.27 1.35
CA LEU A 70 -14.41 28.39 1.76
C LEU A 70 -14.55 28.26 3.28
N TYR A 71 -13.95 27.23 3.87
CA TYR A 71 -13.99 27.01 5.32
C TYR A 71 -13.32 28.14 6.11
N GLU A 72 -12.17 28.62 5.67
CA GLU A 72 -11.53 29.78 6.29
C GLU A 72 -12.39 31.03 6.22
N LYS A 73 -13.02 31.27 5.07
CA LYS A 73 -13.93 32.40 4.86
C LYS A 73 -15.12 32.32 5.81
N MET A 74 -15.75 31.16 5.92
CA MET A 74 -16.89 30.94 6.83
C MET A 74 -16.54 31.23 8.30
N LEU A 75 -15.35 30.83 8.74
CA LEU A 75 -14.86 31.12 10.10
C LEU A 75 -14.55 32.61 10.28
N LYS A 76 -13.88 33.26 9.32
CA LYS A 76 -13.51 34.69 9.41
C LYS A 76 -14.74 35.60 9.38
N GLU A 77 -15.72 35.28 8.56
CA GLU A 77 -16.99 36.02 8.43
C GLU A 77 -18.00 35.67 9.53
N LYS A 78 -17.68 34.70 10.40
CA LYS A 78 -18.57 34.20 11.47
C LYS A 78 -19.92 33.71 10.95
N SER A 79 -19.97 33.19 9.72
CA SER A 79 -21.15 32.48 9.22
C SER A 79 -21.34 31.15 9.95
N VAL A 80 -20.25 30.57 10.46
CA VAL A 80 -20.21 29.45 11.41
C VAL A 80 -19.40 29.85 12.64
N ASN A 81 -19.76 29.28 13.79
CA ASN A 81 -19.06 29.49 15.05
C ASN A 81 -17.79 28.63 15.14
N ALA A 82 -17.83 27.44 14.52
CA ALA A 82 -16.72 26.49 14.47
C ALA A 82 -16.88 25.54 13.28
N ILE A 83 -15.78 24.87 12.92
CA ILE A 83 -15.76 23.77 11.97
C ILE A 83 -15.16 22.54 12.68
N ASN A 84 -15.84 21.41 12.59
CA ASN A 84 -15.43 20.14 13.18
C ASN A 84 -15.31 19.07 12.11
N ILE A 85 -14.08 18.65 11.83
CA ILE A 85 -13.79 17.62 10.84
C ILE A 85 -13.79 16.26 11.55
N ILE A 86 -14.76 15.42 11.19
CA ILE A 86 -15.01 14.12 11.82
C ILE A 86 -14.42 13.06 10.91
N LEU A 87 -13.26 12.56 11.31
CA LEU A 87 -12.52 11.49 10.65
C LEU A 87 -12.97 10.13 11.21
N PRO A 88 -13.09 9.08 10.38
CA PRO A 88 -13.41 7.76 10.85
C PRO A 88 -12.24 7.18 11.67
N PRO A 89 -12.53 6.32 12.65
CA PRO A 89 -11.54 5.81 13.60
C PRO A 89 -10.48 4.91 12.94
N VAL A 90 -10.82 4.27 11.83
CA VAL A 90 -9.94 3.37 11.08
C VAL A 90 -9.79 3.93 9.67
N MET A 91 -8.84 4.84 9.50
CA MET A 91 -8.56 5.43 8.19
C MET A 91 -7.07 5.40 7.88
N HIS A 92 -6.75 4.79 6.73
CA HIS A 92 -5.39 4.74 6.21
C HIS A 92 -5.15 5.95 5.32
N THR A 93 -3.97 6.56 5.45
CA THR A 93 -3.61 7.76 4.67
C THR A 93 -3.70 7.48 3.17
N ALA A 94 -3.22 6.31 2.73
CA ALA A 94 -3.21 5.97 1.31
C ALA A 94 -4.62 5.78 0.71
N SER A 95 -5.60 5.25 1.46
CA SER A 95 -7.00 5.21 0.99
C SER A 95 -7.64 6.59 1.04
N PHE A 96 -7.31 7.36 2.08
CA PHE A 96 -7.84 8.70 2.29
C PHE A 96 -7.37 9.71 1.25
N GLU A 97 -6.18 9.54 0.68
CA GLU A 97 -5.66 10.46 -0.35
C GLU A 97 -6.52 10.49 -1.62
N TYR A 98 -7.24 9.41 -1.93
CA TYR A 98 -7.89 9.24 -3.23
C TYR A 98 -9.40 8.97 -3.18
N ASN A 99 -9.95 8.56 -2.03
CA ASN A 99 -11.32 8.05 -2.00
C ASN A 99 -12.01 8.30 -0.66
N TYR A 100 -12.55 9.51 -0.48
CA TYR A 100 -13.49 9.79 0.59
C TYR A 100 -14.67 10.60 0.07
N GLU A 101 -15.82 10.39 0.72
CA GLU A 101 -16.99 11.22 0.57
C GLU A 101 -17.07 12.20 1.74
N ILE A 102 -17.70 13.35 1.49
CA ILE A 102 -17.88 14.41 2.47
C ILE A 102 -19.38 14.60 2.66
N ILE A 103 -19.83 14.55 3.91
CA ILE A 103 -21.17 15.00 4.29
C ILE A 103 -21.00 16.18 5.23
N GLU A 104 -21.63 17.30 4.89
CA GLU A 104 -21.60 18.51 5.70
C GLU A 104 -22.96 18.70 6.40
N ASP A 105 -22.92 19.00 7.69
CA ASP A 105 -24.10 19.24 8.53
C ASP A 105 -23.86 20.43 9.46
N LEU A 106 -24.79 21.37 9.49
CA LEU A 106 -24.70 22.55 10.35
C LEU A 106 -25.60 22.34 11.59
N ASP A 107 -24.98 22.27 12.75
CA ASP A 107 -25.74 22.02 13.98
C ASP A 107 -26.44 23.29 14.53
N SER A 108 -27.23 23.10 15.59
CA SER A 108 -27.96 24.18 16.27
C SER A 108 -27.05 25.26 16.90
N ASN A 109 -25.79 24.94 17.17
CA ASN A 109 -24.78 25.87 17.68
C ASN A 109 -23.99 26.57 16.56
N LYS A 110 -24.42 26.42 15.30
CA LYS A 110 -23.71 26.90 14.10
C LYS A 110 -22.30 26.32 13.97
N ILE A 111 -22.10 25.09 14.41
CA ILE A 111 -20.88 24.32 14.16
C ILE A 111 -21.10 23.53 12.87
N LEU A 112 -20.23 23.74 11.88
CA LEU A 112 -20.22 22.93 10.67
C LEU A 112 -19.48 21.63 10.95
N ASN A 113 -20.22 20.53 11.00
CA ASN A 113 -19.69 19.19 11.10
C ASN A 113 -19.43 18.64 9.69
N ILE A 114 -18.19 18.24 9.45
CA ILE A 114 -17.74 17.68 8.18
C ILE A 114 -17.41 16.22 8.43
N TYR A 115 -18.34 15.33 8.10
CA TYR A 115 -18.15 13.89 8.20
C TYR A 115 -17.41 13.39 6.99
N ILE A 116 -16.25 12.77 7.22
CA ILE A 116 -15.49 12.16 6.15
C ILE A 116 -15.72 10.65 6.15
N LEU A 117 -16.33 10.16 5.08
CA LEU A 117 -16.67 8.75 4.91
C LEU A 117 -15.64 8.08 3.99
N ASN A 118 -15.02 6.99 4.44
CA ASN A 118 -14.13 6.21 3.59
C ASN A 118 -14.95 5.18 2.79
N ASN A 119 -14.89 5.27 1.46
CA ASN A 119 -15.31 4.15 0.63
C ASN A 119 -14.19 3.11 0.64
N LYS A 120 -14.50 1.84 0.91
CA LYS A 120 -13.53 0.75 0.91
C LYS A 120 -12.66 0.81 -0.36
N CYS A 121 -11.39 1.16 -0.19
CA CYS A 121 -10.45 1.23 -1.29
C CYS A 121 -9.81 -0.16 -1.47
N TYR A 122 -9.70 -0.63 -2.70
CA TYR A 122 -9.04 -1.89 -3.02
C TYR A 122 -7.84 -1.62 -3.92
N TYR A 123 -6.67 -2.14 -3.53
CA TYR A 123 -5.53 -2.21 -4.45
C TYR A 123 -5.75 -3.36 -5.40
N CYS A 124 -5.83 -3.03 -6.70
CA CYS A 124 -5.97 -4.00 -7.77
C CYS A 124 -4.70 -3.98 -8.63
N ARG A 125 -4.03 -5.13 -8.77
CA ARG A 125 -2.95 -5.30 -9.75
C ARG A 125 -3.32 -6.38 -10.76
N LYS A 126 -2.81 -6.23 -11.98
CA LYS A 126 -2.90 -7.29 -12.98
C LYS A 126 -1.90 -8.39 -12.66
N LEU A 127 -2.34 -9.62 -12.85
CA LEU A 127 -1.47 -10.79 -12.87
C LEU A 127 -0.44 -10.62 -13.98
N LYS A 128 0.81 -10.97 -13.71
CA LYS A 128 1.86 -11.01 -14.73
C LYS A 128 1.70 -12.25 -15.60
N ASP A 129 1.80 -12.04 -16.91
CA ASP A 129 1.76 -13.12 -17.90
C ASP A 129 3.14 -13.77 -18.10
N ASP A 130 3.17 -14.84 -18.87
CA ASP A 130 4.39 -15.60 -19.16
C ASP A 130 5.48 -14.71 -19.80
N SER A 131 5.08 -13.75 -20.64
CA SER A 131 6.00 -12.83 -21.32
C SER A 131 6.75 -11.92 -20.34
N TYR A 132 6.11 -11.56 -19.22
CA TYR A 132 6.74 -10.82 -18.15
C TYR A 132 7.83 -11.65 -17.47
N TRP A 133 7.55 -12.92 -17.18
CA TRP A 133 8.50 -13.83 -16.55
C TRP A 133 9.69 -14.14 -17.45
N GLU A 134 9.49 -14.18 -18.76
CA GLU A 134 10.57 -14.32 -19.74
C GLU A 134 11.51 -13.10 -19.81
N LYS A 135 11.00 -11.91 -19.49
CA LYS A 135 11.73 -10.63 -19.55
C LYS A 135 12.13 -10.09 -18.18
N PHE A 136 11.86 -10.84 -17.11
CA PHE A 136 11.91 -10.32 -15.75
C PHE A 136 13.32 -9.80 -15.39
N PRO A 137 13.45 -8.61 -14.78
CA PRO A 137 14.74 -7.95 -14.57
C PRO A 137 15.71 -8.69 -13.62
N PHE A 138 15.25 -9.63 -12.80
CA PHE A 138 16.16 -10.57 -12.12
C PHE A 138 16.72 -11.63 -13.09
N ASN A 139 16.89 -11.34 -14.38
CA ASN A 139 17.50 -12.22 -15.39
C ASN A 139 18.85 -12.82 -14.94
N GLU A 140 19.50 -12.23 -13.95
CA GLU A 140 20.70 -12.80 -13.35
C GLU A 140 20.38 -13.99 -12.44
N ILE A 141 19.32 -13.95 -11.63
CA ILE A 141 18.94 -15.03 -10.72
C ILE A 141 18.10 -16.08 -11.44
N PRO A 142 18.59 -17.31 -11.63
CA PRO A 142 17.76 -18.43 -12.06
C PRO A 142 16.63 -18.69 -11.06
N ILE A 143 15.38 -18.70 -11.54
CA ILE A 143 14.20 -19.03 -10.74
C ILE A 143 13.61 -20.35 -11.22
N PHE A 144 13.24 -21.19 -10.27
CA PHE A 144 12.53 -22.45 -10.47
C PHE A 144 11.28 -22.48 -9.59
N VAL A 145 10.24 -23.17 -10.06
CA VAL A 145 9.02 -23.45 -9.30
C VAL A 145 8.77 -24.95 -9.35
N ASN A 146 8.70 -25.60 -8.19
CA ASN A 146 8.59 -27.05 -8.09
C ASN A 146 9.60 -27.78 -8.99
N ASP A 147 10.86 -27.33 -8.94
CA ASP A 147 11.98 -27.85 -9.75
C ASP A 147 11.85 -27.65 -11.27
N LYS A 148 10.86 -26.86 -11.71
CA LYS A 148 10.66 -26.47 -13.12
C LYS A 148 11.18 -25.06 -13.34
N LYS A 149 11.87 -24.85 -14.45
CA LYS A 149 12.48 -23.56 -14.77
C LYS A 149 11.44 -22.49 -15.13
N VAL A 150 11.60 -21.29 -14.59
CA VAL A 150 10.81 -20.11 -14.97
C VAL A 150 11.51 -19.40 -16.14
N GLY A 151 10.78 -19.19 -17.24
CA GLY A 151 11.31 -18.51 -18.43
C GLY A 151 12.43 -19.26 -19.15
N LEU A 152 12.95 -18.67 -20.23
CA LEU A 152 13.78 -19.38 -21.20
C LEU A 152 15.30 -19.17 -21.03
N ARG A 153 15.77 -18.10 -20.37
CA ARG A 153 17.09 -17.52 -20.72
C ARG A 153 18.37 -18.18 -20.20
N LEU A 154 18.40 -18.89 -19.08
CA LEU A 154 19.67 -19.50 -18.59
C LEU A 154 19.72 -21.00 -18.82
N LYS A 155 20.55 -21.46 -19.77
CA LYS A 155 21.00 -22.86 -19.82
C LYS A 155 21.90 -23.09 -18.61
N THR A 156 21.31 -23.46 -17.48
CA THR A 156 22.08 -24.09 -16.41
C THR A 156 21.66 -25.55 -16.42
N ASP A 157 22.62 -26.44 -16.72
CA ASP A 157 22.38 -27.89 -16.87
C ASP A 157 22.00 -28.60 -15.55
N LYS A 158 21.67 -27.86 -14.49
CA LYS A 158 21.59 -28.36 -13.11
C LYS A 158 20.20 -28.84 -12.69
N LEU A 159 19.11 -28.23 -13.16
CA LEU A 159 17.75 -28.67 -12.86
C LEU A 159 17.09 -29.28 -14.10
N LYS A 160 17.08 -30.61 -14.16
CA LYS A 160 16.82 -31.45 -15.35
C LYS A 160 15.35 -31.57 -15.81
N THR A 161 14.40 -30.83 -15.25
CA THR A 161 12.99 -31.05 -15.65
C THR A 161 12.61 -30.23 -16.89
N THR A 162 12.19 -30.91 -17.96
CA THR A 162 11.64 -30.33 -19.20
C THR A 162 10.16 -29.97 -19.08
N LYS A 163 9.57 -30.06 -17.89
CA LYS A 163 8.15 -29.79 -17.68
C LYS A 163 7.92 -28.28 -17.58
N ASN A 164 7.00 -27.78 -18.38
CA ASN A 164 6.55 -26.40 -18.30
C ASN A 164 5.78 -26.16 -17.00
N LEU A 165 5.89 -24.96 -16.45
CA LEU A 165 5.02 -24.50 -15.37
C LEU A 165 3.56 -24.51 -15.84
N THR A 166 2.67 -24.90 -14.94
CA THR A 166 1.23 -24.73 -15.11
C THR A 166 0.84 -23.27 -14.91
N LYS A 167 -0.33 -22.87 -15.44
CA LYS A 167 -0.88 -21.52 -15.18
C LYS A 167 -1.00 -21.22 -13.69
N VAL A 168 -1.41 -22.22 -12.90
CA VAL A 168 -1.56 -22.05 -11.45
C VAL A 168 -0.21 -21.80 -10.78
N GLU A 169 0.86 -22.47 -11.19
CA GLU A 169 2.21 -22.21 -10.70
C GLU A 169 2.68 -20.78 -11.01
N TYR A 170 2.40 -20.27 -12.22
CA TYR A 170 2.67 -18.87 -12.54
C TYR A 170 1.85 -17.91 -11.67
N TYR A 171 0.60 -18.25 -11.36
CA TYR A 171 -0.26 -17.41 -10.53
C TYR A 171 0.24 -17.36 -9.09
N LEU A 172 0.64 -18.51 -8.54
CA LEU A 172 1.21 -18.60 -7.21
C LEU A 172 2.57 -17.90 -7.14
N LEU A 173 3.43 -18.07 -8.15
CA LEU A 173 4.69 -17.36 -8.26
C LEU A 173 4.46 -15.84 -8.26
N ASP A 174 3.53 -15.37 -9.06
CA ASP A 174 3.16 -13.95 -9.15
C ASP A 174 2.63 -13.39 -7.82
N ILE A 175 1.72 -14.10 -7.16
CA ILE A 175 1.18 -13.67 -5.86
C ILE A 175 2.26 -13.73 -4.79
N PHE A 176 3.05 -14.79 -4.74
CA PHE A 176 4.15 -14.91 -3.80
C PHE A 176 5.11 -13.74 -3.98
N TRP A 177 5.52 -13.42 -5.20
CA TRP A 177 6.55 -12.42 -5.47
C TRP A 177 6.06 -10.96 -5.37
N PHE A 178 4.81 -10.67 -5.75
CA PHE A 178 4.28 -9.30 -5.85
C PHE A 178 3.10 -9.01 -4.92
N GLY A 179 2.59 -10.01 -4.20
CA GLY A 179 1.47 -9.88 -3.28
C GLY A 179 0.11 -10.12 -3.93
N PRO A 180 -1.00 -9.84 -3.23
CA PRO A 180 -2.34 -10.09 -3.73
C PRO A 180 -2.69 -9.36 -5.03
N LEU A 181 -3.61 -9.94 -5.80
CA LEU A 181 -4.20 -9.31 -6.99
C LEU A 181 -5.23 -8.25 -6.65
N LYS A 182 -6.04 -8.50 -5.62
CA LYS A 182 -7.04 -7.59 -5.08
C LYS A 182 -7.08 -7.73 -3.56
N ILE A 183 -6.91 -6.62 -2.86
CA ILE A 183 -6.99 -6.58 -1.39
C ILE A 183 -7.45 -5.20 -0.93
N GLU A 184 -8.21 -5.17 0.17
CA GLU A 184 -8.64 -3.93 0.82
C GLU A 184 -7.41 -3.18 1.35
N ALA A 185 -7.31 -1.89 1.03
CA ALA A 185 -6.29 -0.99 1.52
C ALA A 185 -6.37 -0.92 3.05
N SER A 186 -5.43 -1.58 3.72
CA SER A 186 -5.43 -1.80 5.17
C SER A 186 -4.01 -1.90 5.74
N GLU A 187 -3.85 -1.81 7.06
CA GLU A 187 -2.56 -2.10 7.73
C GLU A 187 -2.08 -3.52 7.40
N HIS A 188 -3.01 -4.46 7.29
CA HIS A 188 -2.72 -5.83 6.86
C HIS A 188 -2.09 -5.84 5.47
N TYR A 189 -2.64 -5.11 4.50
CA TYR A 189 -2.04 -4.96 3.17
C TYR A 189 -0.63 -4.37 3.23
N GLU A 190 -0.40 -3.29 3.98
CA GLU A 190 0.93 -2.68 4.09
C GLU A 190 1.94 -3.64 4.71
N LYS A 191 1.53 -4.39 5.74
CA LYS A 191 2.34 -5.41 6.39
C LYS A 191 2.73 -6.50 5.40
N ILE A 192 1.77 -7.01 4.62
CA ILE A 192 2.03 -7.99 3.54
C ILE A 192 3.04 -7.43 2.54
N MET A 193 2.81 -6.22 2.03
CA MET A 193 3.68 -5.62 1.02
C MET A 193 5.09 -5.35 1.57
N ARG A 194 5.21 -4.94 2.84
CA ARG A 194 6.51 -4.76 3.50
C ARG A 194 7.25 -6.09 3.63
N GLN A 195 6.58 -7.13 4.12
CA GLN A 195 7.16 -8.49 4.23
C GLN A 195 7.64 -9.02 2.87
N ILE A 196 6.86 -8.82 1.82
CA ILE A 196 7.23 -9.21 0.45
C ILE A 196 8.46 -8.44 -0.03
N LYS A 197 8.49 -7.11 0.17
CA LYS A 197 9.64 -6.28 -0.21
C LYS A 197 10.92 -6.71 0.53
N ASP A 198 10.82 -6.91 1.84
CA ASP A 198 11.96 -7.30 2.68
C ASP A 198 12.50 -8.68 2.30
N ARG A 199 11.60 -9.64 2.07
CA ARG A 199 11.96 -10.99 1.60
C ARG A 199 12.64 -10.93 0.22
N ASN A 200 12.06 -10.21 -0.74
CA ASN A 200 12.63 -10.11 -2.07
C ASN A 200 14.01 -9.42 -2.03
N LYS A 201 14.17 -8.36 -1.21
CA LYS A 201 15.46 -7.69 -0.99
C LYS A 201 16.50 -8.64 -0.42
N LYS A 202 16.13 -9.45 0.57
CA LYS A 202 17.00 -10.48 1.15
C LYS A 202 17.50 -11.44 0.08
N TYR A 203 16.61 -11.97 -0.76
CA TYR A 203 17.01 -12.93 -1.81
C TYR A 203 17.96 -12.32 -2.85
N MET A 204 17.71 -11.06 -3.24
CA MET A 204 18.63 -10.34 -4.11
C MET A 204 20.00 -10.15 -3.47
N CYS A 205 20.05 -9.82 -2.17
CA CYS A 205 21.31 -9.67 -1.43
C CYS A 205 22.12 -10.97 -1.44
N LEU A 206 21.49 -12.09 -1.08
CA LEU A 206 22.14 -13.40 -1.09
C LEU A 206 22.72 -13.75 -2.47
N TYR A 207 22.03 -13.37 -3.53
CA TYR A 207 22.50 -13.62 -4.89
C TYR A 207 23.68 -12.71 -5.27
N TYR A 208 23.59 -11.41 -5.01
CA TYR A 208 24.68 -10.47 -5.31
C TYR A 208 25.93 -10.74 -4.48
N GLU A 209 25.78 -11.25 -3.26
CA GLU A 209 26.87 -11.72 -2.41
C GLU A 209 27.40 -13.11 -2.82
N LYS A 210 26.88 -13.70 -3.90
CA LYS A 210 27.25 -15.03 -4.42
C LYS A 210 27.06 -16.18 -3.42
N ILE A 211 26.18 -15.99 -2.44
CA ILE A 211 25.80 -17.03 -1.48
C ILE A 211 24.87 -18.05 -2.16
N ILE A 212 23.98 -17.56 -3.04
CA ILE A 212 23.06 -18.37 -3.82
C ILE A 212 23.28 -18.15 -5.32
N ASN A 213 23.12 -19.22 -6.09
CA ASN A 213 23.20 -19.23 -7.56
C ASN A 213 21.81 -19.23 -8.22
N GLY A 214 20.74 -19.30 -7.43
CA GLY A 214 19.37 -19.41 -7.92
C GLY A 214 18.38 -19.67 -6.79
N ILE A 215 17.10 -19.62 -7.14
CA ILE A 215 15.98 -19.76 -6.21
C ILE A 215 15.03 -20.82 -6.75
N ASN A 216 14.64 -21.78 -5.92
CA ASN A 216 13.61 -22.76 -6.23
C ASN A 216 12.45 -22.61 -5.25
N ILE A 217 11.26 -22.30 -5.73
CA ILE A 217 10.07 -22.10 -4.91
C ILE A 217 9.19 -23.34 -5.02
N ILE A 218 9.01 -24.04 -3.91
CA ILE A 218 8.21 -25.25 -3.84
C ILE A 218 6.88 -24.91 -3.20
N PHE A 219 5.82 -24.96 -4.00
CA PHE A 219 4.45 -24.86 -3.51
C PHE A 219 3.95 -26.27 -3.23
N ASN A 220 3.45 -26.54 -2.02
CA ASN A 220 2.79 -27.82 -1.75
C ASN A 220 1.42 -27.86 -2.45
N ILE A 221 1.42 -28.28 -3.72
CA ILE A 221 0.22 -28.32 -4.58
C ILE A 221 -0.68 -29.52 -4.26
N SER A 222 -0.20 -30.49 -3.45
CA SER A 222 -0.81 -31.82 -3.40
C SER A 222 -2.21 -31.90 -2.78
N ASN A 223 -2.66 -30.90 -2.00
CA ASN A 223 -4.00 -30.89 -1.42
C ASN A 223 -4.63 -29.51 -1.63
N ASN A 224 -5.69 -29.42 -2.44
CA ASN A 224 -6.57 -28.25 -2.58
C ASN A 224 -5.87 -26.91 -2.34
N ILE A 225 -5.10 -26.42 -3.33
CA ILE A 225 -4.42 -25.13 -3.25
C ILE A 225 -5.38 -24.10 -2.65
N GLU A 226 -5.10 -23.69 -1.41
CA GLU A 226 -5.87 -22.68 -0.72
C GLU A 226 -5.47 -21.31 -1.28
N TYR A 227 -5.85 -21.06 -2.53
CA TYR A 227 -5.55 -19.82 -3.25
C TYR A 227 -5.94 -18.59 -2.42
N LYS A 228 -7.03 -18.71 -1.65
CA LYS A 228 -7.47 -17.70 -0.67
C LYS A 228 -6.39 -17.38 0.38
N LYS A 229 -5.67 -18.38 0.91
CA LYS A 229 -4.56 -18.16 1.85
C LYS A 229 -3.43 -17.38 1.19
N PHE A 230 -3.07 -17.71 -0.05
CA PHE A 230 -2.06 -16.95 -0.78
C PHE A 230 -2.46 -15.49 -1.01
N LEU A 231 -3.73 -15.24 -1.35
CA LEU A 231 -4.25 -13.88 -1.50
C LEU A 231 -4.18 -13.09 -0.19
N ASN A 232 -4.37 -13.75 0.95
CA ASN A 232 -4.31 -13.10 2.26
C ASN A 232 -2.91 -13.11 2.89
N ASN A 233 -1.91 -13.67 2.19
CA ASN A 233 -0.56 -13.93 2.72
C ASN A 233 -0.56 -14.85 3.96
N ASP A 234 -1.56 -15.72 4.08
CA ASP A 234 -1.75 -16.70 5.16
C ASP A 234 -0.96 -17.98 4.85
N TYR A 235 0.34 -17.84 4.63
CA TYR A 235 1.26 -18.96 4.44
C TYR A 235 2.55 -18.72 5.23
N SER A 236 3.23 -19.81 5.58
CA SER A 236 4.57 -19.78 6.15
C SER A 236 5.60 -20.20 5.11
N ILE A 237 6.85 -19.77 5.31
CA ILE A 237 7.97 -20.15 4.46
C ILE A 237 9.05 -20.85 5.28
N LYS A 238 9.63 -21.89 4.70
CA LYS A 238 10.87 -22.51 5.19
C LYS A 238 11.92 -22.42 4.09
N GLU A 239 13.08 -21.91 4.44
CA GLU A 239 14.17 -21.65 3.51
C GLU A 239 15.36 -22.57 3.79
N MET A 240 15.95 -23.13 2.74
CA MET A 240 17.16 -23.96 2.83
C MET A 240 18.04 -23.73 1.60
N ILE A 241 19.35 -23.60 1.80
CA ILE A 241 20.31 -23.56 0.69
C ILE A 241 20.89 -24.96 0.53
N ASN A 242 20.82 -25.50 -0.68
CA ASN A 242 21.39 -26.82 -0.98
C ASN A 242 22.89 -26.74 -1.31
N VAL A 243 23.54 -27.89 -1.50
CA VAL A 243 24.96 -28.01 -1.88
C VAL A 243 25.30 -27.34 -3.23
N GLU A 244 24.33 -27.09 -4.08
CA GLU A 244 24.52 -26.38 -5.36
C GLU A 244 24.34 -24.85 -5.22
N HIS A 245 24.15 -24.37 -3.99
CA HIS A 245 23.84 -22.99 -3.65
C HIS A 245 22.50 -22.52 -4.22
N ILE A 246 21.52 -23.41 -4.39
CA ILE A 246 20.14 -23.04 -4.73
C ILE A 246 19.34 -22.83 -3.44
N LEU A 247 18.77 -21.63 -3.29
CA LEU A 247 17.84 -21.33 -2.21
C LEU A 247 16.50 -21.97 -2.51
N THR A 248 16.18 -23.04 -1.79
CA THR A 248 14.89 -23.69 -1.83
C THR A 248 13.95 -23.07 -0.80
N ILE A 249 12.80 -22.58 -1.26
CA ILE A 249 11.78 -21.94 -0.46
C ILE A 249 10.55 -22.83 -0.48
N TYR A 250 10.27 -23.50 0.63
CA TYR A 250 9.05 -24.27 0.81
C TYR A 250 7.94 -23.33 1.28
N VAL A 251 6.89 -23.22 0.49
CA VAL A 251 5.72 -22.40 0.83
C VAL A 251 4.62 -23.31 1.36
N LEU A 252 4.27 -23.12 2.64
CA LEU A 252 3.36 -23.96 3.40
C LEU A 252 2.11 -23.15 3.75
N THR A 253 0.99 -23.51 3.13
CA THR A 253 -0.36 -23.01 3.47
C THR A 253 -1.02 -23.84 4.55
#